data_AF-A0A497EDE0-F1
#
_entry.id   AF-A0A497EDE0-F1
#
_cell.length_a   1.000
_cell.length_b   1.000
_cell.length_c   1.000
_cell.angle_alpha   90.00
_cell.angle_beta   90.00
_cell.angle_gamma   90.00
#
_symmetry.space_group_name_H-M   'P 1'
#
loop_
_entity.id
_entity.type
_entity.pdbx_description
1 polymer ?
#
loop_
_entity_poly.entity_id
_entity_poly.type
_entity_poly.pdbx_seq_one_letter_code
_entity_poly.pdbx_strand_id
1 'polypeptide(L)'
;MQLPVSPDTPPWRLQFQDLRERRPDLAEKVCRKLLVDMQRQGLVDFDSLDDEVTEALHLSGERRGTDPNRPKPKIVPGTRLALYELAIKYAERYLEPDEILAAILLTEKRQLAFDVSRMAEDSETPFVELREKIREFLEFFPGEAIAPQASIIGTRAALVRRLLTDQLPFIAVAKK
;
A
#
# COMPACT_ATOMS: atom_id res chain seq x y z
N MET A 1 28.41 4.18 7.72
CA MET A 1 28.65 5.13 6.62
C MET A 1 27.30 5.52 6.03
N GLN A 2 26.77 6.69 6.40
CA GLN A 2 25.56 7.26 5.79
C GLN A 2 25.99 8.04 4.55
N LEU A 3 25.42 7.71 3.39
CA LEU A 3 25.61 8.47 2.16
C LEU A 3 24.95 9.85 2.32
N PRO A 4 25.59 10.94 1.82
CA PRO A 4 25.04 12.28 1.95
C PRO A 4 23.76 12.40 1.09
N VAL A 5 22.65 12.72 1.72
CA VAL A 5 21.38 13.03 1.05
C VAL A 5 21.58 14.35 0.30
N SER A 6 21.54 14.31 -1.03
CA SER A 6 21.62 15.53 -1.84
C SER A 6 20.37 16.40 -1.60
N PRO A 7 20.52 17.74 -1.50
CA PRO A 7 19.43 18.66 -1.17
C PRO A 7 18.28 18.69 -2.18
N ASP A 8 18.45 18.09 -3.37
CA ASP A 8 17.44 17.98 -4.43
C ASP A 8 16.67 16.65 -4.43
N THR A 9 16.80 15.83 -3.37
CA THR A 9 16.06 14.56 -3.31
C THR A 9 14.58 14.85 -3.07
N PRO A 10 13.67 14.48 -3.99
CA PRO A 10 12.26 14.79 -3.83
C PRO A 10 11.69 14.12 -2.57
N PRO A 11 10.79 14.79 -1.82
CA PRO A 11 10.29 14.29 -0.53
C PRO A 11 9.73 12.87 -0.58
N TRP A 12 9.08 12.49 -1.70
CA TRP A 12 8.52 11.16 -1.89
C TRP A 12 9.57 10.05 -1.86
N ARG A 13 10.82 10.29 -2.29
CA ARG A 13 11.88 9.28 -2.28
C ARG A 13 12.29 8.90 -0.87
N LEU A 14 12.42 9.91 0.00
CA LEU A 14 12.73 9.70 1.42
C LEU A 14 11.58 8.94 2.10
N GLN A 15 10.33 9.35 1.86
CA GLN A 15 9.16 8.67 2.41
C GLN A 15 9.02 7.23 1.91
N PHE A 16 9.25 6.98 0.62
CA PHE A 16 9.19 5.63 0.06
C PHE A 16 10.30 4.73 0.58
N GLN A 17 11.53 5.25 0.74
CA GLN A 17 12.64 4.49 1.29
C GLN A 17 12.37 4.10 2.75
N ASP A 18 11.94 5.07 3.56
CA ASP A 18 11.55 4.83 4.95
C ASP A 18 10.39 3.82 5.05
N LEU A 19 9.38 3.93 4.18
CA LEU A 19 8.30 2.94 4.09
C LEU A 19 8.82 1.55 3.73
N ARG A 20 9.76 1.45 2.78
CA ARG A 20 10.35 0.18 2.34
C ARG A 20 11.13 -0.50 3.45
N GLU A 21 11.81 0.27 4.30
CA GLU A 21 12.56 -0.24 5.46
C GLU A 21 11.62 -0.67 6.60
N ARG A 22 10.57 0.12 6.89
CA ARG A 22 9.61 -0.16 7.98
C ARG A 22 8.59 -1.25 7.65
N ARG A 23 7.99 -1.19 6.45
CA ARG A 23 6.86 -2.03 6.00
C ARG A 23 6.99 -2.37 4.51
N PRO A 24 7.82 -3.37 4.15
CA PRO A 24 8.06 -3.72 2.74
C PRO A 24 6.80 -4.19 2.02
N ASP A 25 5.83 -4.77 2.73
CA ASP A 25 4.53 -5.16 2.18
C ASP A 25 3.70 -3.96 1.71
N LEU A 26 3.80 -2.81 2.39
CA LEU A 26 3.12 -1.59 1.98
C LEU A 26 3.84 -0.91 0.82
N ALA A 27 5.18 -0.93 0.81
CA ALA A 27 5.94 -0.46 -0.34
C ALA A 27 5.55 -1.23 -1.63
N GLU A 28 5.36 -2.55 -1.52
CA GLU A 28 4.82 -3.36 -2.63
C GLU A 28 3.41 -2.91 -3.06
N LYS A 29 2.51 -2.63 -2.10
CA LYS A 29 1.16 -2.12 -2.42
C LYS A 29 1.22 -0.76 -3.12
N VAL A 30 2.14 0.11 -2.73
CA VAL A 30 2.38 1.41 -3.39
C VAL A 30 2.80 1.19 -4.84
N CYS A 31 3.82 0.37 -5.11
CA CYS A 31 4.29 0.10 -6.47
C CYS A 31 3.19 -0.46 -7.36
N ARG A 32 2.41 -1.43 -6.85
CA ARG A 32 1.27 -1.97 -7.58
C ARG A 32 0.21 -0.92 -7.88
N LYS A 33 -0.09 -0.05 -6.91
CA LYS A 33 -1.05 1.03 -7.08
C LYS A 33 -0.60 2.03 -8.14
N LEU A 34 0.67 2.46 -8.10
CA LEU A 34 1.25 3.36 -9.09
C LEU A 34 1.15 2.78 -10.50
N LEU A 35 1.51 1.51 -10.69
CA LEU A 35 1.38 0.83 -11.98
C LEU A 35 -0.07 0.80 -12.49
N VAL A 36 -1.02 0.44 -11.62
CA VAL A 36 -2.45 0.42 -11.98
C VAL A 36 -2.98 1.82 -12.29
N ASP A 37 -2.57 2.84 -11.54
CA ASP A 37 -3.01 4.21 -11.75
C ASP A 37 -2.43 4.77 -13.08
N MET A 38 -1.15 4.52 -13.37
CA MET A 38 -0.51 4.88 -14.65
C MET A 38 -1.14 4.14 -15.84
N GLN A 39 -1.45 2.85 -15.69
CA GLN A 39 -2.14 2.09 -16.74
C GLN A 39 -3.53 2.65 -17.01
N ARG A 40 -4.30 3.00 -15.96
CA ARG A 40 -5.63 3.61 -16.11
C ARG A 40 -5.58 4.97 -16.80
N GLN A 41 -4.49 5.71 -16.64
CA GLN A 41 -4.24 6.97 -17.33
C GLN A 41 -3.72 6.77 -18.78
N GLY A 42 -3.47 5.52 -19.20
CA GLY A 42 -2.92 5.20 -20.51
C GLY A 42 -1.43 5.52 -20.67
N LEU A 43 -0.71 5.73 -19.56
CA LEU A 43 0.72 6.09 -19.55
C LEU A 43 1.63 4.87 -19.69
N VAL A 44 1.11 3.69 -19.37
CA VAL A 44 1.84 2.41 -19.38
C VAL A 44 0.94 1.30 -19.89
N ASP A 45 1.47 0.45 -20.77
CA ASP A 45 0.81 -0.77 -21.22
C ASP A 45 1.43 -1.99 -20.53
N PHE A 46 0.62 -2.84 -19.90
CA PHE A 46 1.14 -4.00 -19.15
C PHE A 46 1.81 -5.03 -20.03
N ASP A 47 1.39 -5.17 -21.30
CA ASP A 47 2.04 -6.10 -22.22
C ASP A 47 3.49 -5.65 -22.52
N SER A 48 3.71 -4.33 -22.67
CA SER A 48 5.05 -3.76 -22.79
C SER A 48 5.87 -3.86 -21.49
N LEU A 49 5.23 -3.78 -20.32
CA LEU A 49 5.87 -3.90 -19.02
C LEU A 49 6.35 -5.34 -18.76
N ASP A 50 5.56 -6.35 -19.12
CA ASP A 50 5.93 -7.76 -19.00
C ASP A 50 7.13 -8.11 -19.91
N ASP A 51 7.18 -7.51 -21.11
CA ASP A 51 8.32 -7.63 -22.03
C ASP A 51 9.59 -7.02 -21.43
N GLU A 52 9.52 -5.79 -20.90
CA GLU A 52 10.65 -5.12 -20.25
C GLU A 52 11.11 -5.80 -18.96
N VAL A 53 10.19 -6.34 -18.16
CA VAL A 53 10.53 -7.12 -16.95
C VAL A 53 11.23 -8.43 -17.33
N THR A 54 10.77 -9.08 -18.40
CA THR A 54 11.40 -10.30 -18.93
C THR A 54 12.81 -10.01 -19.45
N GLU A 55 12.99 -8.88 -20.14
CA GLU A 55 14.29 -8.41 -20.62
C GLU A 55 15.23 -8.02 -19.47
N ALA A 56 14.74 -7.25 -18.49
CA ALA A 56 15.51 -6.79 -17.33
C ALA A 56 15.98 -7.94 -16.42
N LEU A 57 15.24 -9.04 -16.37
CA LEU A 57 15.62 -10.23 -15.59
C LEU A 57 16.52 -11.19 -16.36
N HIS A 58 16.93 -10.84 -17.59
CA HIS A 58 17.65 -11.73 -18.50
C HIS A 58 17.00 -13.13 -18.56
N LEU A 59 15.68 -13.21 -18.47
CA LEU A 59 14.91 -14.46 -18.60
C LEU A 59 14.84 -14.93 -20.06
N SER A 60 15.85 -14.57 -20.85
CA SER A 60 16.12 -15.00 -22.22
C SER A 60 16.50 -16.48 -22.29
N GLY A 61 15.65 -17.34 -21.74
CA GLY A 61 15.54 -18.75 -22.09
C GLY A 61 14.51 -18.90 -23.20
N GLU A 62 14.98 -18.88 -24.45
CA GLU A 62 14.27 -19.32 -25.65
C GLU A 62 12.85 -18.74 -25.90
N ARG A 63 12.79 -17.53 -26.48
CA ARG A 63 11.66 -17.16 -27.35
C ARG A 63 11.71 -18.04 -28.62
N ARG A 64 11.23 -19.28 -28.53
CA ARG A 64 10.85 -20.10 -29.69
C ARG A 64 9.38 -20.51 -29.54
N GLY A 65 8.54 -19.89 -30.37
CA GLY A 65 7.15 -20.29 -30.59
C GLY A 65 6.14 -19.56 -29.70
N THR A 66 5.35 -18.68 -30.33
CA THR A 66 4.10 -18.13 -29.80
C THR A 66 3.06 -19.25 -29.75
N ASP A 67 3.11 -20.09 -28.71
CA ASP A 67 2.03 -21.03 -28.41
C ASP A 67 1.01 -20.33 -27.48
N PRO A 68 -0.19 -19.96 -27.98
CA PRO A 68 -1.22 -19.29 -27.19
C PRO A 68 -1.80 -20.16 -26.06
N ASN A 69 -1.45 -21.45 -25.98
CA ASN A 69 -1.92 -22.38 -24.97
C ASN A 69 -0.85 -22.81 -23.96
N ARG A 70 0.31 -22.12 -23.92
CA ARG A 70 1.37 -22.42 -22.96
C ARG A 70 0.98 -21.91 -21.56
N PRO A 71 1.11 -22.73 -20.50
CA PRO A 71 0.89 -22.25 -19.14
C PRO A 71 1.85 -21.09 -18.84
N LYS A 72 1.31 -19.98 -18.34
CA LYS A 72 2.08 -18.78 -18.00
C LYS A 72 3.28 -19.17 -17.11
N PRO A 73 4.50 -18.73 -17.44
CA PRO A 73 5.70 -19.11 -16.70
C PRO A 73 5.54 -18.76 -15.22
N LYS A 74 5.94 -19.68 -14.34
CA LYS A 74 5.92 -19.45 -12.89
C LYS A 74 6.83 -18.26 -12.58
N ILE A 75 6.27 -17.23 -11.94
CA ILE A 75 6.97 -16.02 -11.53
C ILE A 75 8.23 -16.42 -10.76
N VAL A 76 9.40 -16.08 -11.31
CA VAL A 76 10.70 -16.41 -10.72
C VAL A 76 10.91 -15.56 -9.46
N PRO A 77 11.48 -16.12 -8.37
CA PRO A 77 11.88 -15.31 -7.22
C PRO A 77 12.89 -14.23 -7.67
N GLY A 78 12.52 -12.96 -7.56
CA GLY A 78 13.30 -11.82 -8.07
C GLY A 78 12.55 -10.95 -9.07
N THR A 79 11.57 -11.51 -9.79
CA THR A 79 10.76 -10.78 -10.78
C THR A 79 9.98 -9.62 -10.14
N ARG A 80 9.49 -9.81 -8.92
CA ARG A 80 8.72 -8.78 -8.19
C ARG A 80 9.57 -7.56 -7.85
N LEU A 81 10.81 -7.75 -7.41
CA LEU A 81 11.71 -6.64 -7.08
C LEU A 81 12.04 -5.81 -8.32
N ALA A 82 12.39 -6.46 -9.42
CA ALA A 82 12.65 -5.78 -10.69
C ALA A 82 11.43 -5.02 -11.21
N LEU A 83 10.23 -5.62 -11.12
CA LEU A 83 8.99 -4.95 -11.50
C LEU A 83 8.69 -3.72 -10.63
N TYR A 84 9.05 -3.75 -9.34
CA TYR A 84 8.87 -2.61 -8.43
C TYR A 84 9.90 -1.50 -8.66
N GLU A 85 11.14 -1.83 -8.97
CA GLU A 85 12.13 -0.84 -9.39
C GLU A 85 11.71 -0.17 -10.71
N LEU A 86 11.17 -0.96 -11.64
CA LEU A 86 10.59 -0.46 -12.88
C LEU A 86 9.39 0.47 -12.59
N ALA A 87 8.48 0.06 -11.70
CA ALA A 87 7.33 0.88 -11.30
C ALA A 87 7.73 2.27 -10.80
N ILE A 88 8.76 2.34 -9.94
CA ILE A 88 9.26 3.62 -9.41
C ILE A 88 9.93 4.45 -10.50
N LYS A 89 10.72 3.82 -11.38
CA LYS A 89 11.35 4.50 -12.52
C LYS A 89 10.31 5.10 -13.47
N TYR A 90 9.23 4.36 -13.74
CA TYR A 90 8.13 4.83 -14.57
C TYR A 90 7.33 5.94 -13.87
N ALA A 91 7.04 5.80 -12.58
CA ALA A 91 6.37 6.83 -11.81
C ALA A 91 7.15 8.14 -11.84
N GLU A 92 8.47 8.11 -11.64
CA GLU A 92 9.33 9.29 -11.74
C GLU A 92 9.34 9.95 -13.13
N ARG A 93 9.11 9.17 -14.20
CA ARG A 93 9.09 9.69 -15.56
C ARG A 93 7.77 10.35 -15.94
N TYR A 94 6.66 9.84 -15.40
CA TYR A 94 5.32 10.16 -15.89
C TYR A 94 4.45 10.91 -14.88
N LEU A 95 4.79 10.87 -13.59
CA LEU A 95 4.00 11.48 -12.51
C LEU A 95 4.79 12.60 -11.84
N GLU A 96 4.06 13.62 -11.39
CA GLU A 96 4.66 14.69 -10.60
C GLU A 96 5.06 14.18 -9.20
N PRO A 97 6.10 14.75 -8.57
CA PRO A 97 6.58 14.34 -7.24
C PRO A 97 5.47 14.27 -6.17
N ASP A 98 4.53 15.21 -6.21
CA ASP A 98 3.40 15.29 -5.28
C ASP A 98 2.37 14.18 -5.50
N GLU A 99 2.20 13.71 -6.74
CA GLU A 99 1.30 12.59 -7.06
C GLU A 99 1.86 11.27 -6.52
N ILE A 100 3.17 11.08 -6.64
CA ILE A 100 3.86 9.91 -6.07
C ILE A 100 3.77 9.95 -4.55
N LEU A 101 4.02 11.11 -3.94
CA LEU A 101 3.88 11.30 -2.49
C LEU A 101 2.46 11.00 -2.02
N ALA A 102 1.45 11.56 -2.71
CA ALA A 102 0.05 11.32 -2.38
C ALA A 102 -0.32 9.83 -2.48
N ALA A 103 0.20 9.10 -3.47
CA ALA A 103 -0.02 7.66 -3.61
C ALA A 103 0.59 6.86 -2.45
N ILE A 104 1.78 7.24 -1.99
CA ILE A 104 2.45 6.64 -0.82
C ILE A 104 1.60 6.88 0.43
N LEU A 105 1.33 8.15 0.75
CA LEU A 105 0.63 8.55 1.97
C LEU A 105 -0.79 7.97 2.03
N LEU A 106 -1.51 7.96 0.90
CA LEU A 106 -2.84 7.38 0.82
C LEU A 106 -2.84 5.87 1.04
N THR A 107 -1.80 5.18 0.56
CA THR A 107 -1.66 3.72 0.77
C THR A 107 -1.42 3.40 2.24
N GLU A 108 -0.52 4.13 2.89
CA GLU A 108 -0.29 3.98 4.34
C GLU A 108 -1.54 4.32 5.15
N LYS A 109 -2.22 5.42 4.84
CA LYS A 109 -3.44 5.83 5.55
C LYS A 109 -4.56 4.81 5.41
N ARG A 110 -4.72 4.20 4.22
CA ARG A 110 -5.67 3.10 4.00
C ARG A 110 -5.32 1.88 4.82
N GLN A 111 -4.03 1.54 4.94
CA GLN A 111 -3.61 0.44 5.79
C GLN A 111 -3.95 0.72 7.26
N LEU A 112 -3.69 1.93 7.75
CA LEU A 112 -4.05 2.30 9.13
C LEU A 112 -5.57 2.19 9.37
N ALA A 113 -6.40 2.66 8.45
CA ALA A 113 -7.86 2.51 8.56
C ALA A 113 -8.28 1.03 8.62
N PHE A 114 -7.66 0.18 7.78
CA PHE A 114 -7.89 -1.26 7.77
C PHE A 114 -7.47 -1.91 9.09
N ASP A 115 -6.28 -1.59 9.60
CA ASP A 115 -5.77 -2.13 10.86
C ASP A 115 -6.69 -1.77 12.03
N VAL A 116 -7.14 -0.50 12.11
CA VAL A 116 -8.10 -0.07 13.13
C VAL A 116 -9.42 -0.85 13.00
N SER A 117 -9.94 -1.03 11.79
CA SER A 117 -11.16 -1.81 11.57
C SER A 117 -11.00 -3.26 12.04
N ARG A 118 -9.89 -3.90 11.67
CA ARG A 118 -9.58 -5.29 12.04
C ARG A 118 -9.45 -5.45 13.56
N MET A 119 -8.74 -4.53 14.21
CA MET A 119 -8.57 -4.51 15.67
C MET A 119 -9.89 -4.23 16.40
N ALA A 120 -10.79 -3.43 15.82
CA ALA A 120 -12.10 -3.20 16.39
C ALA A 120 -13.02 -4.42 16.24
N GLU A 121 -12.91 -5.17 15.15
CA GLU A 121 -13.65 -6.43 14.95
C GLU A 121 -13.17 -7.58 15.84
N ASP A 122 -11.89 -7.56 16.21
CA ASP A 122 -11.31 -8.57 17.09
C ASP A 122 -11.70 -8.33 18.56
N SER A 123 -12.45 -9.29 19.12
CA SER A 123 -12.91 -9.20 20.49
C SER A 123 -11.82 -9.37 21.55
N GLU A 124 -10.66 -9.92 21.17
CA GLU A 124 -9.53 -10.14 22.06
C GLU A 124 -8.59 -8.95 22.12
N THR A 125 -8.63 -8.04 21.12
CA THR A 125 -7.81 -6.84 21.10
C THR A 125 -8.11 -5.93 22.32
N PRO A 126 -7.10 -5.59 23.15
CA PRO A 126 -7.26 -4.69 24.28
C PRO A 126 -7.62 -3.25 23.84
N PHE A 127 -8.49 -2.59 24.60
CA PHE A 127 -8.90 -1.21 24.29
C PHE A 127 -7.75 -0.19 24.29
N VAL A 128 -6.71 -0.42 25.09
CA VAL A 128 -5.52 0.44 25.10
C VAL A 128 -4.81 0.39 23.75
N GLU A 129 -4.60 -0.81 23.20
CA GLU A 129 -3.97 -1.00 21.89
C GLU A 129 -4.84 -0.43 20.76
N LEU A 130 -6.16 -0.67 20.81
CA LEU A 130 -7.09 -0.10 19.85
C LEU A 130 -7.08 1.44 19.90
N ARG A 131 -7.03 2.04 21.08
CA ARG A 131 -6.95 3.50 21.25
C ARG A 131 -5.67 4.07 20.64
N GLU A 132 -4.52 3.47 20.91
CA GLU A 132 -3.25 3.95 20.33
C GLU A 132 -3.27 3.83 18.80
N LYS A 133 -3.84 2.74 18.25
CA LYS A 133 -3.99 2.60 16.78
C LYS A 133 -4.94 3.64 16.17
N ILE A 134 -6.04 3.97 16.86
CA ILE A 134 -6.95 5.05 16.42
C ILE A 134 -6.22 6.40 16.41
N ARG A 135 -5.42 6.70 17.44
CA ARG A 135 -4.62 7.93 17.48
C ARG A 135 -3.63 7.98 16.33
N GLU A 136 -2.89 6.90 16.09
CA GLU A 136 -1.97 6.79 14.96
C GLU A 136 -2.68 7.09 13.63
N PHE A 137 -3.89 6.56 13.42
CA PHE A 137 -4.69 6.85 12.22
C PHE A 137 -5.13 8.32 12.12
N LEU A 138 -5.58 8.92 13.22
CA LEU A 138 -6.08 10.30 13.25
C LEU A 138 -4.95 11.33 13.10
N GLU A 139 -3.78 11.04 13.64
CA GLU A 139 -2.59 11.89 13.61
C GLU A 139 -1.74 11.67 12.33
N PHE A 140 -2.07 10.67 11.50
CA PHE A 140 -1.35 10.38 10.27
C PHE A 140 -1.51 11.50 9.22
N PHE A 141 -0.41 12.22 8.97
CA PHE A 141 -0.23 13.26 7.94
C PHE A 141 -1.48 14.14 7.76
N PRO A 142 -1.73 15.06 8.71
CA PRO A 142 -2.93 15.89 8.69
C PRO A 142 -2.95 16.79 7.44
N GLY A 143 -3.96 16.63 6.59
CA GLY A 143 -4.26 17.55 5.48
C GLY A 143 -3.95 17.05 4.06
N GLU A 144 -3.12 16.03 3.88
CA GLU A 144 -2.62 15.66 2.53
C GLU A 144 -3.20 14.34 2.00
N ALA A 145 -3.39 13.33 2.85
CA ALA A 145 -4.02 12.07 2.47
C ALA A 145 -5.41 11.95 3.11
N ILE A 146 -6.47 11.99 2.31
CA ILE A 146 -7.84 11.69 2.76
C ILE A 146 -8.12 10.22 2.50
N ALA A 147 -8.29 9.43 3.56
CA ALA A 147 -8.68 8.03 3.42
C ALA A 147 -10.03 7.93 2.67
N PRO A 148 -10.23 6.93 1.80
CA PRO A 148 -11.49 6.78 1.08
C PRO A 148 -12.67 6.66 2.05
N GLN A 149 -13.81 7.25 1.69
CA GLN A 149 -15.01 7.21 2.54
C GLN A 149 -15.44 5.78 2.90
N ALA A 150 -15.32 4.82 1.97
CA ALA A 150 -15.64 3.42 2.23
C ALA A 150 -14.80 2.84 3.38
N SER A 151 -13.49 3.12 3.43
CA SER A 151 -12.62 2.68 4.51
C SER A 151 -13.03 3.32 5.84
N ILE A 152 -13.34 4.63 5.83
CA ILE A 152 -13.79 5.35 7.02
C ILE A 152 -15.12 4.78 7.56
N ILE A 153 -16.07 4.48 6.67
CA ILE A 153 -17.37 3.90 7.05
C ILE A 153 -17.17 2.53 7.68
N GLY A 154 -16.32 1.67 7.09
CA GLY A 154 -16.00 0.36 7.63
C GLY A 154 -15.40 0.46 9.04
N THR A 155 -14.38 1.29 9.21
CA THR A 155 -13.76 1.54 10.52
C THR A 155 -14.77 2.07 11.54
N ARG A 156 -15.64 3.03 11.17
CA ARG A 156 -16.69 3.55 12.06
C ARG A 156 -17.68 2.46 12.47
N ALA A 157 -18.13 1.63 11.53
CA ALA A 157 -19.08 0.57 11.82
C ALA A 157 -18.49 -0.47 12.79
N ALA A 158 -17.23 -0.87 12.59
CA ALA A 158 -16.53 -1.78 13.47
C ALA A 158 -16.40 -1.22 14.89
N LEU A 159 -15.97 0.05 15.03
CA LEU A 159 -15.84 0.72 16.32
C LEU A 159 -17.17 0.85 17.06
N VAL A 160 -18.25 1.23 16.36
CA VAL A 160 -19.59 1.33 16.94
C VAL A 160 -20.06 -0.02 17.48
N ARG A 161 -19.90 -1.09 16.71
CA ARG A 161 -20.25 -2.45 17.14
C ARG A 161 -19.48 -2.84 18.40
N ARG A 162 -18.15 -2.69 18.38
CA ARG A 162 -17.26 -3.08 19.46
C ARG A 162 -17.54 -2.35 20.78
N LEU A 163 -17.81 -1.04 20.70
CA LEU A 163 -17.96 -0.19 21.88
C LEU A 163 -19.39 -0.15 22.42
N LEU A 164 -20.40 -0.23 21.54
CA LEU A 164 -21.79 0.00 21.92
C LEU A 164 -22.63 -1.27 21.88
N THR A 165 -22.35 -2.22 20.98
CA THR A 165 -23.18 -3.41 20.79
C THR A 165 -22.66 -4.60 21.57
N ASP A 166 -21.36 -4.90 21.47
CA ASP A 166 -20.76 -6.06 22.13
C ASP A 166 -20.65 -5.88 23.66
N GLN A 167 -20.77 -4.64 24.15
CA GLN A 167 -20.80 -4.30 25.57
C GLN A 167 -22.21 -4.26 26.17
N LEU A 168 -23.29 -4.44 25.38
CA LEU A 168 -24.68 -4.39 25.88
C LEU A 168 -24.95 -5.34 27.08
N PRO A 169 -24.42 -6.58 27.10
CA PRO A 169 -24.58 -7.45 28.26
C PRO A 169 -23.92 -6.88 29.54
N PHE A 170 -22.78 -6.19 29.41
CA PHE A 170 -22.02 -5.61 30.53
C PHE A 170 -22.64 -4.30 31.04
N ILE A 171 -23.16 -3.45 30.16
CA ILE A 171 -23.90 -2.23 30.55
C ILE A 171 -25.16 -2.58 31.36
N ALA A 172 -25.82 -3.70 31.06
CA ALA A 172 -26.96 -4.18 31.83
C ALA A 172 -26.59 -4.63 33.25
N VAL A 173 -25.37 -5.12 33.46
CA VAL A 173 -24.86 -5.53 34.79
C VAL A 173 -24.47 -4.32 35.64
N ALA A 174 -23.92 -3.26 35.04
CA ALA A 174 -23.50 -2.04 35.76
C ALA A 174 -24.66 -1.15 36.25
N LYS A 175 -25.91 -1.48 35.91
CA LYS A 175 -27.12 -0.77 36.40
C LYS A 175 -27.67 -1.33 37.73
N LYS A 176 -27.09 -2.40 38.26
CA LYS A 176 -27.38 -2.93 39.61
C LYS A 176 -26.40 -2.39 40.62
#